data_AF-A0AAW4G7X7-F1
#
_entry.id   AF-A0AAW4G7X7-F1
#
_cell.length_a   1.000
_cell.length_b   1.000
_cell.length_c   1.000
_cell.angle_alpha   90.00
_cell.angle_beta   90.00
_cell.angle_gamma   90.00
#
_symmetry.space_group_name_H-M   'P 1'
#
loop_
_entity.id
_entity.type
_entity.pdbx_description
1 polymer ?
#
loop_
_entity_poly.entity_id
_entity_poly.type
_entity_poly.pdbx_seq_one_letter_code
_entity_poly.pdbx_strand_id
1 'polypeptide(L)'
;MNESTGNNGQTVTEGNLGERELADLRAELDTIDNRLLEDVRARIEVCTRIAYLKERHAIPVMQPRRVGAVHDHAHRYALDHGLSPQFLHDLYDLLISETCRVEDRIVETAELRTHGAPVEHAGRDRVPARRTAADGATDTSVG
;
A
#
# COMPACT_ATOMS: atom_id res chain seq x y z
N MET A 1 -72.10 2.67 30.91
CA MET A 1 -71.26 3.38 29.93
C MET A 1 -69.96 3.71 30.64
N ASN A 2 -68.92 2.89 30.48
CA ASN A 2 -67.59 3.27 30.94
C ASN A 2 -66.87 3.88 29.74
N GLU A 3 -66.34 5.09 29.92
CA GLU A 3 -65.52 5.70 28.89
C GLU A 3 -64.09 5.23 29.10
N SER A 4 -63.64 4.54 28.06
CA SER A 4 -62.25 4.27 27.78
C SER A 4 -61.51 5.60 27.66
N THR A 5 -60.48 5.81 28.46
CA THR A 5 -59.46 6.81 28.13
C THR A 5 -58.11 6.18 28.41
N GLY A 6 -57.54 5.62 27.34
CA GLY A 6 -56.19 5.08 27.32
C GLY A 6 -55.20 6.20 27.59
N ASN A 7 -54.53 6.11 28.73
CA ASN A 7 -53.34 6.89 29.02
C ASN A 7 -52.14 6.18 28.36
N ASN A 8 -51.81 6.56 27.13
CA ASN A 8 -50.63 6.00 26.43
C ASN A 8 -49.88 7.07 25.63
N GLY A 9 -49.74 8.28 26.20
CA GLY A 9 -49.13 9.44 25.53
C GLY A 9 -47.79 9.91 26.10
N GLN A 10 -47.26 9.32 27.17
CA GLN A 10 -46.22 9.99 27.98
C GLN A 10 -44.81 9.36 27.92
N THR A 11 -44.56 8.30 27.13
CA THR A 11 -43.28 7.55 27.16
C THR A 11 -42.47 7.56 25.87
N VAL A 12 -42.88 8.30 24.83
CA VAL A 12 -42.14 8.39 23.56
C VAL A 12 -40.96 9.38 23.64
N THR A 13 -40.79 10.15 24.71
CA THR A 13 -40.37 11.55 24.53
C THR A 13 -38.94 11.94 24.91
N GLU A 14 -38.12 11.11 25.56
CA GLU A 14 -36.72 11.50 25.89
C GLU A 14 -35.69 10.42 25.51
N GLY A 15 -35.94 9.14 25.84
CA GLY A 15 -35.05 8.04 25.45
C GLY A 15 -34.90 7.90 23.93
N ASN A 16 -36.00 8.07 23.19
CA ASN A 16 -36.00 8.03 21.72
C ASN A 16 -35.27 9.25 21.11
N LEU A 17 -35.22 10.39 21.81
CA LEU A 17 -34.49 11.57 21.35
C LEU A 17 -32.97 11.37 21.50
N GLY A 18 -32.53 10.89 22.67
CA GLY A 18 -31.11 10.59 22.89
C GLY A 18 -30.59 9.47 21.99
N GLU A 19 -31.41 8.45 21.71
CA GLU A 19 -31.07 7.39 20.75
C GLU A 19 -30.92 7.92 19.32
N ARG A 20 -31.76 8.88 18.89
CA ARG A 20 -31.64 9.52 17.58
C ARG A 20 -30.42 10.42 17.49
N GLU A 21 -30.19 11.27 18.49
CA GLU A 21 -29.01 12.14 18.53
C GLU A 21 -27.71 11.33 18.51
N LEU A 22 -27.66 10.21 19.24
CA LEU A 22 -26.53 9.29 19.19
C LEU A 22 -26.36 8.64 17.80
N ALA A 23 -27.45 8.26 17.15
CA ALA A 23 -27.40 7.69 15.80
C ALA A 23 -26.90 8.71 14.77
N ASP A 24 -27.33 9.96 14.88
CA ASP A 24 -26.90 11.05 13.99
C ASP A 24 -25.41 11.35 14.17
N LEU A 25 -24.93 11.44 15.42
CA LEU A 25 -23.49 11.64 15.71
C LEU A 25 -22.63 10.47 15.22
N ARG A 26 -23.14 9.23 15.28
CA ARG A 26 -22.44 8.07 14.73
C ARG A 26 -22.37 8.11 13.21
N ALA A 27 -23.43 8.52 12.54
CA ALA A 27 -23.41 8.69 11.08
C ALA A 27 -22.44 9.80 10.64
N GLU A 28 -22.34 10.87 11.43
CA GLU A 28 -21.33 11.90 11.23
C GLU A 28 -19.90 11.34 11.40
N LEU A 29 -19.66 10.58 12.47
CA LEU A 29 -18.38 9.92 12.71
C LEU A 29 -18.02 8.95 11.57
N ASP A 30 -18.95 8.10 11.14
CA ASP A 30 -18.75 7.16 10.03
C ASP A 30 -18.35 7.91 8.74
N THR A 31 -18.91 9.11 8.52
CA THR A 31 -18.55 9.96 7.38
C THR A 31 -17.12 10.47 7.50
N ILE A 32 -16.69 10.87 8.72
CA ILE A 32 -15.32 11.30 8.99
C ILE A 32 -14.34 10.13 8.81
N ASP A 33 -14.68 8.96 9.34
CA ASP A 33 -13.85 7.75 9.23
C ASP A 33 -13.64 7.33 7.78
N ASN A 34 -14.69 7.41 6.94
CA ASN A 34 -14.57 7.15 5.51
C ASN A 34 -13.59 8.12 4.82
N ARG A 35 -13.59 9.40 5.21
CA ARG A 35 -12.62 10.38 4.68
C ARG A 35 -11.20 10.09 5.17
N LEU A 36 -11.05 9.71 6.43
CA LEU A 36 -9.76 9.32 6.99
C LEU A 36 -9.18 8.11 6.26
N LEU A 37 -9.99 7.10 5.95
CA LEU A 37 -9.56 5.93 5.17
C LEU A 37 -9.07 6.32 3.78
N GLU A 38 -9.79 7.21 3.09
CA GLU A 38 -9.39 7.69 1.77
C GLU A 38 -8.09 8.52 1.83
N ASP A 39 -7.92 9.38 2.84
CA ASP A 39 -6.70 10.17 3.03
C ASP A 39 -5.50 9.28 3.36
N VAL A 40 -5.68 8.25 4.18
CA VAL A 40 -4.64 7.26 4.49
C VAL A 40 -4.23 6.51 3.22
N ARG A 41 -5.21 6.07 2.42
CA ARG A 41 -4.95 5.42 1.13
C ARG A 41 -4.16 6.35 0.20
N ALA A 42 -4.62 7.59 0.01
CA ALA A 42 -3.97 8.57 -0.84
C ALA A 42 -2.52 8.85 -0.39
N ARG A 43 -2.28 8.94 0.93
CA ARG A 43 -0.95 9.09 1.51
C ARG A 43 -0.03 7.93 1.13
N ILE A 44 -0.50 6.69 1.26
CA ILE A 44 0.27 5.49 0.90
C ILE A 44 0.58 5.45 -0.60
N GLU A 45 -0.38 5.81 -1.45
CA GLU A 45 -0.19 5.88 -2.91
C GLU A 45 0.89 6.91 -3.31
N VAL A 46 0.89 8.08 -2.66
CA VAL A 46 1.94 9.09 -2.88
C VAL A 46 3.30 8.60 -2.41
N CYS A 47 3.41 8.00 -1.21
CA CYS A 47 4.66 7.42 -0.72
C CYS A 47 5.19 6.34 -1.66
N THR A 48 4.31 5.47 -2.16
CA THR A 48 4.64 4.45 -3.18
C THR A 48 5.24 5.08 -4.44
N ARG A 49 4.64 6.15 -4.96
CA ARG A 49 5.17 6.88 -6.13
C ARG A 49 6.52 7.54 -5.84
N ILE A 50 6.72 8.06 -4.62
CA ILE A 50 8.00 8.61 -4.17
C ILE A 50 9.07 7.51 -4.14
N ALA A 51 8.73 6.31 -3.68
CA ALA A 51 9.66 5.17 -3.65
C ALA A 51 10.14 4.78 -5.05
N TYR A 52 9.23 4.61 -6.01
CA TYR A 52 9.59 4.36 -7.41
C TYR A 52 10.45 5.47 -8.02
N LEU A 53 10.17 6.73 -7.67
CA LEU A 53 10.99 7.86 -8.13
C LEU A 53 12.40 7.79 -7.53
N LYS A 54 12.52 7.52 -6.23
CA LYS A 54 13.80 7.39 -5.55
C LYS A 54 14.62 6.25 -6.15
N GLU A 55 14.00 5.10 -6.38
CA GLU A 55 14.60 3.94 -7.03
C GLU A 55 15.14 4.30 -8.43
N ARG A 56 14.27 4.84 -9.30
CA ARG A 56 14.63 5.21 -10.68
C ARG A 56 15.83 6.17 -10.76
N HIS A 57 15.98 7.05 -9.77
CA HIS A 57 17.01 8.08 -9.74
C HIS A 57 18.14 7.78 -8.75
N ALA A 58 18.20 6.57 -8.17
CA ALA A 58 19.17 6.17 -7.15
C ALA A 58 19.28 7.18 -5.99
N ILE A 59 18.15 7.81 -5.62
CA ILE A 59 18.08 8.73 -4.49
C ILE A 59 18.03 7.89 -3.21
N PRO A 60 18.81 8.23 -2.16
CA PRO A 60 18.78 7.50 -0.90
C PRO A 60 17.37 7.38 -0.32
N VAL A 61 16.98 6.14 0.01
CA VAL A 61 15.65 5.80 0.52
C VAL A 61 15.37 6.46 1.86
N MET A 62 16.37 6.44 2.76
CA MET A 62 16.29 7.04 4.09
C MET A 62 16.64 8.53 4.09
N GLN A 63 15.65 9.35 4.45
CA GLN A 63 15.79 10.80 4.63
C GLN A 63 15.29 11.21 6.02
N PRO A 64 16.10 11.09 7.09
CA PRO A 64 15.68 11.34 8.48
C PRO A 64 15.10 12.74 8.70
N ARG A 65 15.59 13.73 7.94
CA ARG A 65 15.06 15.10 7.96
C ARG A 65 13.58 15.18 7.54
N ARG A 66 13.11 14.30 6.65
CA ARG A 66 11.72 14.29 6.20
C ARG A 66 10.80 13.75 7.29
N VAL A 67 11.21 12.69 7.98
CA VAL A 67 10.49 12.08 9.11
C VAL A 67 10.35 13.09 10.24
N GLY A 68 11.44 13.72 10.67
CA GLY A 68 11.40 14.77 11.69
C GLY A 68 10.41 15.89 11.34
N ALA A 69 10.43 16.38 10.10
CA ALA A 69 9.51 17.42 9.65
C ALA A 69 8.02 17.00 9.68
N VAL A 70 7.71 15.70 9.50
CA VAL A 70 6.33 15.19 9.64
C VAL A 70 5.90 15.23 11.11
N HIS A 71 6.74 14.75 12.03
CA HIS A 71 6.44 14.79 13.46
C HIS A 71 6.34 16.22 14.00
N ASP A 72 7.24 17.11 13.60
CA ASP A 72 7.19 18.53 14.00
C ASP A 72 5.90 19.21 13.52
N HIS A 73 5.43 18.84 12.33
CA HIS A 73 4.14 19.31 11.83
C HIS A 73 2.97 18.76 12.64
N ALA A 74 2.95 17.44 12.88
CA ALA A 74 1.91 16.78 13.67
C ALA A 74 1.85 17.34 15.10
N HIS A 75 2.99 17.55 15.74
CA HIS A 75 3.10 18.11 17.08
C HIS A 75 2.50 19.52 17.15
N ARG A 76 2.88 20.42 16.22
CA ARG A 76 2.31 21.78 16.15
C ARG A 76 0.81 21.75 15.90
N TYR A 77 0.36 20.92 14.96
CA TYR A 77 -1.06 20.75 14.68
C TYR A 77 -1.82 20.30 15.94
N ALA A 78 -1.25 19.38 16.73
CA ALA A 78 -1.87 18.93 17.96
C ALA A 78 -2.09 20.10 18.94
N LEU A 79 -1.05 20.89 19.18
CA LEU A 79 -1.12 22.04 20.09
C LEU A 79 -2.14 23.09 19.62
N ASP A 80 -2.13 23.40 18.34
CA ASP A 80 -3.01 24.44 17.76
C ASP A 80 -4.49 24.06 17.80
N HIS A 81 -4.80 22.75 17.84
CA HIS A 81 -6.17 22.23 17.80
C HIS A 81 -6.61 21.54 19.11
N GLY A 82 -5.82 21.65 20.18
CA GLY A 82 -6.15 21.05 21.48
C GLY A 82 -6.14 19.52 21.49
N LEU A 83 -5.40 18.88 20.58
CA LEU A 83 -5.20 17.43 20.54
C LEU A 83 -3.96 17.03 21.33
N SER A 84 -3.90 15.78 21.78
CA SER A 84 -2.72 15.24 22.44
C SER A 84 -1.53 15.16 21.47
N PRO A 85 -0.40 15.83 21.75
CA PRO A 85 0.79 15.73 20.91
C PRO A 85 1.35 14.31 20.86
N GLN A 86 1.28 13.57 21.97
CA GLN A 86 1.71 12.17 22.02
C GLN A 86 0.86 11.30 21.11
N PHE A 87 -0.46 11.49 21.12
CA PHE A 87 -1.36 10.72 20.26
C PHE A 87 -1.04 10.95 18.77
N LEU A 88 -0.83 12.20 18.35
CA LEU A 88 -0.46 12.47 16.96
C LEU A 88 0.96 11.97 16.63
N HIS A 89 1.88 11.98 17.59
CA HIS A 89 3.18 11.35 17.38
C HIS A 89 3.02 9.86 17.06
N ASP A 90 2.30 9.11 17.90
CA ASP A 90 2.09 7.67 17.75
C ASP A 90 1.33 7.34 16.45
N LEU A 91 0.33 8.14 16.09
CA LEU A 91 -0.40 7.98 14.82
C LEU A 91 0.53 8.14 13.62
N TYR A 92 1.37 9.17 13.62
CA TYR A 92 2.30 9.40 12.51
C TYR A 92 3.43 8.37 12.47
N ASP A 93 3.88 7.86 13.62
CA ASP A 93 4.81 6.73 13.68
C ASP A 93 4.23 5.49 12.97
N LEU A 94 2.95 5.16 13.23
CA LEU A 94 2.27 4.04 12.58
C LEU A 94 2.16 4.26 11.06
N LEU A 95 1.72 5.45 10.63
CA LEU A 95 1.59 5.78 9.21
C LEU A 95 2.94 5.77 8.48
N ILE A 96 4.01 6.21 9.14
CA ILE A 96 5.37 6.19 8.57
C ILE A 96 5.88 4.75 8.47
N SER A 97 5.71 3.97 9.54
CA SER A 97 6.13 2.56 9.60
C SER A 97 5.46 1.73 8.50
N GLU A 98 4.15 1.92 8.29
CA GLU A 98 3.43 1.24 7.22
C GLU A 98 3.94 1.64 5.83
N THR A 99 4.23 2.92 5.61
CA THR A 99 4.81 3.35 4.33
C THR A 99 6.19 2.74 4.10
N CYS A 100 7.09 2.70 5.10
CA CYS A 100 8.38 2.04 4.97
C CYS A 100 8.23 0.56 4.57
N ARG A 101 7.31 -0.16 5.22
CA ARG A 101 7.01 -1.57 4.89
C ARG A 101 6.53 -1.75 3.44
N VAL A 102 5.71 -0.82 2.94
CA VAL A 102 5.26 -0.83 1.53
C VAL A 102 6.42 -0.53 0.57
N GLU A 103 7.28 0.44 0.90
CA GLU A 103 8.48 0.76 0.12
C GLU A 103 9.44 -0.43 0.02
N ASP A 104 9.72 -1.10 1.14
CA ASP A 104 10.62 -2.26 1.18
C ASP A 104 10.16 -3.39 0.25
N ARG A 105 8.85 -3.68 0.21
CA ARG A 105 8.27 -4.68 -0.69
C ARG A 105 8.42 -4.34 -2.16
N ILE A 106 8.40 -3.05 -2.51
CA ILE A 106 8.56 -2.59 -3.89
C ILE A 106 10.01 -2.81 -4.33
N VAL A 107 10.96 -2.44 -3.48
CA VAL A 107 12.39 -2.64 -3.73
C VAL A 107 12.72 -4.13 -3.85
N GLU A 108 12.25 -4.97 -2.92
CA GLU A 108 12.42 -6.43 -3.00
C GLU A 108 11.90 -7.01 -4.33
N THR A 109 10.71 -6.56 -4.76
CA THR A 109 10.12 -7.01 -6.03
C THR A 109 10.94 -6.53 -7.24
N ALA A 110 11.50 -5.33 -7.20
CA ALA A 110 12.33 -4.80 -8.28
C ALA A 110 13.70 -5.48 -8.37
N GLU A 111 14.31 -5.80 -7.22
CA GLU A 111 15.55 -6.57 -7.14
C GLU A 111 15.36 -7.98 -7.72
N LEU A 112 14.24 -8.65 -7.42
CA LEU A 112 13.88 -9.94 -8.03
C LEU A 112 13.74 -9.86 -9.56
N ARG A 113 13.13 -8.79 -10.10
CA ARG A 113 13.04 -8.58 -11.57
C ARG A 113 14.39 -8.30 -12.22
N THR A 114 15.29 -7.62 -11.51
CA THR A 114 16.61 -7.23 -12.02
C THR A 114 17.60 -8.40 -11.95
N HIS A 115 17.48 -9.27 -10.94
CA HIS A 115 18.41 -10.37 -10.68
C HIS A 115 17.86 -11.76 -11.05
N GLY A 116 16.62 -11.88 -11.55
CA GLY A 116 15.96 -13.17 -11.77
C GLY A 116 15.04 -13.24 -13.00
N ALA A 117 15.62 -13.36 -14.20
CA ALA A 117 15.19 -14.30 -15.26
C ALA A 117 16.20 -14.29 -16.44
N PRO A 118 16.77 -15.45 -16.85
CA PRO A 118 17.39 -15.54 -18.17
C PRO A 118 16.28 -15.47 -19.22
N VAL A 119 16.36 -14.49 -20.11
CA VAL A 119 15.51 -14.45 -21.31
C VAL A 119 15.93 -15.62 -22.19
N GLU A 120 15.17 -16.72 -22.16
CA GLU A 120 15.28 -17.76 -23.17
C GLU A 120 14.89 -17.15 -24.52
N HIS A 121 15.90 -16.76 -25.31
CA HIS A 121 15.72 -16.51 -26.73
C HIS A 121 15.46 -17.84 -27.45
N ALA A 122 14.23 -18.31 -27.37
CA ALA A 122 13.75 -19.38 -28.22
C ALA A 122 13.60 -18.88 -29.67
N GLY A 123 14.55 -19.29 -30.52
CA GLY A 123 14.28 -19.62 -31.91
C GLY A 123 14.57 -18.55 -32.96
N ARG A 124 15.73 -18.69 -33.63
CA ARG A 124 15.74 -18.64 -35.10
C ARG A 124 16.70 -19.66 -35.67
N ASP A 125 16.10 -20.74 -36.15
CA ASP A 125 16.55 -21.67 -37.19
C ASP A 125 18.04 -21.63 -37.58
N ARG A 126 18.76 -22.67 -37.18
CA ARG A 126 19.90 -23.17 -37.96
C ARG A 126 19.65 -24.64 -38.27
N VAL A 127 19.26 -24.86 -39.52
CA VAL A 127 19.14 -26.15 -40.20
C VAL A 127 20.44 -26.96 -40.02
N PRO A 128 20.38 -28.24 -39.61
CA PRO A 128 21.56 -29.09 -39.63
C PRO A 128 21.79 -29.59 -41.07
N ALA A 129 22.91 -29.18 -41.66
CA ALA A 129 23.34 -29.72 -42.96
C ALA A 129 23.69 -31.20 -42.81
N ARG A 130 22.86 -32.07 -43.42
CA ARG A 130 23.22 -33.46 -43.69
C ARG A 130 24.48 -33.50 -44.56
N ARG A 131 25.47 -34.30 -44.15
CA ARG A 131 26.47 -34.87 -45.05
C ARG A 131 26.34 -36.39 -45.02
N THR A 132 25.91 -36.95 -46.14
CA THR A 132 25.88 -38.39 -46.42
C THR A 132 27.02 -38.75 -47.38
N ALA A 133 27.80 -39.77 -46.98
CA ALA A 133 28.47 -40.84 -47.76
C ALA A 133 29.42 -40.43 -48.93
N ALA A 134 30.46 -41.17 -49.34
CA ALA A 134 30.91 -42.54 -49.08
C ALA A 134 32.40 -42.67 -49.50
N ASP A 135 33.03 -43.72 -48.97
CA ASP A 135 33.95 -44.69 -49.59
C ASP A 135 35.19 -44.32 -50.42
N GLY A 136 36.26 -45.06 -50.12
CA GLY A 136 37.45 -45.22 -50.95
C GLY A 136 38.63 -45.84 -50.19
N ALA A 137 38.54 -47.12 -49.84
CA ALA A 137 39.68 -47.93 -49.40
C ALA A 137 40.64 -48.22 -50.57
N THR A 138 41.96 -48.24 -50.31
CA THR A 138 42.85 -49.35 -50.71
C THR A 138 44.17 -49.30 -49.94
N ASP A 139 44.45 -50.44 -49.31
CA ASP A 139 45.71 -50.96 -48.81
C ASP A 139 46.77 -51.13 -49.93
N THR A 140 48.08 -51.01 -49.62
CA THR A 140 49.14 -51.99 -49.96
C THR A 140 50.56 -51.46 -49.62
N SER A 141 51.26 -52.27 -48.84
CA SER A 141 52.70 -52.41 -48.52
C SER A 141 53.76 -52.04 -49.59
N VAL A 142 54.97 -51.62 -49.13
CA VAL A 142 56.33 -52.19 -49.41
C VAL A 142 57.41 -51.10 -49.25
N GLY A 143 58.47 -51.40 -48.46
CA GLY A 143 59.74 -50.65 -48.43
C GLY A 143 60.46 -50.72 -47.11
#